data_AF-A0A8H7GIW4-F1
#
_entry.id   AF-A0A8H7GIW4-F1
#
_cell.length_a   1.000
_cell.length_b   1.000
_cell.length_c   1.000
_cell.angle_alpha   90.00
_cell.angle_beta   90.00
_cell.angle_gamma   90.00
#
_symmetry.space_group_name_H-M   'P 1'
#
loop_
_entity.id
_entity.type
_entity.pdbx_description
1 polymer ?
#
loop_
_entity_poly.entity_id
_entity_poly.type
_entity_poly.pdbx_seq_one_letter_code
_entity_poly.pdbx_strand_id
1 'polypeptide(L)'
;MIIPTQFQSVLVAALALTGSLTGKKPKTIAEGEVLDFAVEKCLDREGNMRCTPPFLVAKSTCYNLEWTTDGTLSHTTIEVRDAASDEIVYYRDTNGQWTPEKSELVYLDFKPKVWMTGNDTVSYSVKTCE
;
A
#
# COMPACT_ATOMS: atom_id res chain seq x y z
N MET A 1 -25.95 33.92 -4.44
CA MET A 1 -25.95 33.29 -3.10
C MET A 1 -24.60 32.62 -2.91
N ILE A 2 -23.76 33.20 -2.06
CA ILE A 2 -22.41 32.72 -1.75
C ILE A 2 -22.55 31.80 -0.54
N ILE A 3 -22.11 30.55 -0.66
CA ILE A 3 -21.87 29.67 0.49
C ILE A 3 -20.37 29.34 0.45
N PRO A 4 -19.58 29.81 1.43
CA PRO A 4 -18.13 29.64 1.41
C PRO A 4 -17.75 28.25 1.95
N THR A 5 -16.97 27.52 1.17
CA THR A 5 -16.29 26.27 1.54
C THR A 5 -15.17 26.57 2.54
N GLN A 6 -15.49 26.60 3.83
CA GLN A 6 -14.57 26.89 4.95
C GLN A 6 -14.32 25.66 5.85
N PHE A 7 -14.31 24.44 5.28
CA PHE A 7 -14.18 23.21 6.07
C PHE A 7 -13.04 22.25 5.65
N GLN A 8 -12.09 22.67 4.81
CA GLN A 8 -10.98 21.78 4.40
C GLN A 8 -9.62 22.09 5.04
N SER A 9 -9.53 23.03 5.99
CA SER A 9 -8.21 23.48 6.51
C SER A 9 -7.82 22.92 7.89
N VAL A 10 -8.67 22.13 8.56
CA VAL A 10 -8.45 21.76 9.98
C VAL A 10 -7.92 20.33 10.17
N LEU A 11 -8.00 19.46 9.17
CA LEU A 11 -7.59 18.05 9.31
C LEU A 11 -6.08 17.80 9.13
N VAL A 12 -5.32 18.76 8.62
CA VAL A 12 -3.88 18.55 8.30
C VAL A 12 -2.96 18.78 9.51
N ALA A 13 -3.38 19.57 10.50
CA ALA A 13 -2.53 19.91 11.64
C ALA A 13 -2.51 18.85 12.75
N ALA A 14 -3.55 18.01 12.86
CA ALA A 14 -3.65 17.02 13.94
C ALA A 14 -2.79 15.77 13.69
N LEU A 15 -2.49 15.43 12.42
CA LEU A 15 -1.67 14.26 12.09
C LEU A 15 -0.17 14.48 12.33
N ALA A 16 0.29 15.74 12.37
CA ALA A 16 1.69 16.10 12.55
C ALA A 16 2.19 15.92 14.00
N LEU A 17 1.31 15.85 14.99
CA LEU A 17 1.68 15.80 16.42
C LEU A 17 1.59 14.40 17.05
N THR A 18 1.13 13.38 16.32
CA THR A 18 1.18 11.98 16.81
C THR A 18 2.54 11.30 16.62
N GLY A 19 3.53 11.99 16.04
CA GLY A 19 4.87 11.43 15.77
C GLY A 19 5.85 11.49 16.95
N SER A 20 5.46 12.13 18.05
CA SER A 20 6.30 12.25 19.25
C SER A 20 5.62 11.53 20.40
N LEU A 21 6.26 10.47 20.90
CA LEU A 21 5.91 9.68 22.10
C LEU A 21 4.92 8.52 21.86
N THR A 22 5.43 7.30 21.64
CA THR A 22 5.29 6.16 22.59
C THR A 22 5.67 4.82 21.94
N GLY A 23 6.76 4.20 22.42
CA GLY A 23 6.99 2.75 22.36
C GLY A 23 7.45 2.17 21.02
N LYS A 24 8.58 1.45 21.04
CA LYS A 24 9.08 0.56 19.96
C LYS A 24 8.09 -0.58 19.71
N LYS A 25 6.99 -0.30 19.03
CA LYS A 25 6.05 -1.31 18.53
C LYS A 25 5.80 -1.01 17.06
N PRO A 26 5.86 -2.02 16.18
CA PRO A 26 5.47 -1.88 14.78
C PRO A 26 4.09 -1.24 14.67
N LYS A 27 3.99 -0.09 14.01
CA LYS A 27 2.72 0.55 13.70
C LYS A 27 2.21 0.00 12.38
N THR A 28 1.01 -0.57 12.35
CA THR A 28 0.33 -0.92 11.10
C THR A 28 0.00 0.34 10.33
N ILE A 29 0.42 0.39 9.07
CA ILE A 29 0.24 1.51 8.14
C ILE A 29 -0.85 1.19 7.14
N ALA A 30 -0.85 -0.03 6.61
CA ALA A 30 -1.88 -0.54 5.72
C ALA A 30 -2.03 -2.06 5.93
N GLU A 31 -3.25 -2.55 5.91
CA GLU A 31 -3.55 -3.98 5.90
C GLU A 31 -4.87 -4.19 5.16
N GLY A 32 -5.05 -5.38 4.59
CA GLY A 32 -6.26 -5.68 3.85
C GLY A 32 -6.17 -6.98 3.08
N GLU A 33 -7.21 -7.20 2.28
CA GLU A 33 -7.33 -8.37 1.41
C GLU A 33 -7.66 -7.92 -0.01
N VAL A 34 -6.98 -8.52 -0.98
CA VAL A 34 -7.22 -8.34 -2.40
C VAL A 34 -7.80 -9.65 -2.92
N LEU A 35 -9.07 -9.62 -3.30
CA LEU A 35 -9.77 -10.76 -3.90
C LEU A 35 -9.47 -10.82 -5.40
N ASP A 36 -9.32 -12.04 -5.93
CA ASP A 36 -9.07 -12.29 -7.35
C ASP A 36 -7.90 -11.46 -7.91
N PHE A 37 -6.78 -11.29 -7.19
CA PHE A 37 -5.70 -10.40 -7.63
C PHE A 37 -5.09 -10.78 -9.00
N ALA A 38 -5.28 -12.03 -9.43
CA ALA A 38 -4.88 -12.52 -10.74
C ALA A 38 -5.88 -12.22 -11.87
N VAL A 39 -7.06 -11.68 -11.53
CA VAL A 39 -8.08 -11.22 -12.46
C VAL A 39 -8.17 -9.70 -12.33
N GLU A 40 -7.87 -8.98 -13.41
CA GLU A 40 -7.82 -7.51 -13.45
C GLU A 40 -9.20 -6.85 -13.27
N LYS A 41 -9.74 -6.87 -12.05
CA LYS A 41 -11.04 -6.26 -11.73
C LYS A 41 -10.91 -4.95 -10.95
N CYS A 42 -9.78 -4.70 -10.31
CA CYS A 42 -9.54 -3.51 -9.48
C CYS A 42 -9.08 -2.31 -10.31
N LEU A 43 -9.94 -1.82 -11.20
CA LEU A 43 -9.69 -0.58 -11.96
C LEU A 43 -10.23 0.62 -11.19
N ASP A 44 -9.40 1.64 -11.01
CA ASP A 44 -9.88 2.94 -10.56
C ASP A 44 -10.57 3.71 -11.71
N ARG A 45 -11.04 4.92 -11.42
CA ARG A 45 -11.74 5.78 -12.40
C ARG A 45 -10.85 6.15 -13.61
N GLU A 46 -9.54 6.08 -13.45
CA GLU A 46 -8.53 6.40 -14.46
C GLU A 46 -8.13 5.15 -15.27
N GLY A 47 -8.67 3.98 -14.91
CA GLY A 47 -8.32 2.70 -15.52
C GLY A 47 -7.00 2.12 -15.01
N ASN A 48 -6.44 2.66 -13.93
CA ASN A 48 -5.24 2.13 -13.31
C ASN A 48 -5.62 0.97 -12.38
N MET A 49 -4.78 -0.06 -12.35
CA MET A 49 -4.92 -1.17 -11.43
C MET A 49 -4.48 -0.73 -10.04
N ARG A 50 -5.44 -0.48 -9.14
CA ARG A 50 -5.17 -0.15 -7.73
C ARG A 50 -5.86 -1.17 -6.84
N CYS A 51 -5.20 -2.32 -6.69
CA CYS A 51 -5.71 -3.43 -5.88
C CYS A 51 -5.71 -3.13 -4.38
N THR A 52 -4.98 -2.11 -3.93
CA THR A 52 -4.94 -1.69 -2.52
C THR A 52 -5.19 -0.17 -2.37
N PRO A 53 -5.78 0.28 -1.25
CA PRO A 53 -5.90 1.70 -0.95
C PRO A 53 -4.52 2.37 -0.82
N PRO A 54 -4.32 3.58 -1.37
CA PRO A 54 -3.07 4.29 -1.20
C PRO A 54 -2.77 4.65 0.26
N PHE A 55 -1.50 4.59 0.65
CA PHE A 55 -1.00 4.96 1.97
C PHE A 55 0.28 5.80 1.87
N LEU A 56 0.50 6.63 2.89
CA LEU A 56 1.66 7.51 2.95
C LEU A 56 2.87 6.75 3.50
N VAL A 57 4.00 6.90 2.80
CA VAL A 57 5.31 6.49 3.29
C VAL A 57 6.20 7.69 3.54
N ALA A 58 7.04 7.58 4.56
CA ALA A 58 7.98 8.60 4.95
C ALA A 58 9.40 8.20 4.56
N LYS A 59 10.14 9.17 4.03
CA LYS A 59 11.56 9.04 3.74
C LYS A 59 12.31 8.45 4.94
N SER A 60 13.22 7.52 4.67
CA SER A 60 14.11 6.91 5.67
C SER A 60 13.39 6.18 6.82
N THR A 61 12.10 5.87 6.65
CA THR A 61 11.35 5.02 7.59
C THR A 61 11.35 3.59 7.08
N CYS A 62 11.66 2.62 7.95
CA CYS A 62 11.65 1.21 7.60
C CYS A 62 10.22 0.66 7.68
N TYR A 63 9.80 -0.04 6.64
CA TYR A 63 8.51 -0.73 6.54
C TYR A 63 8.74 -2.22 6.27
N ASN A 64 8.06 -3.08 7.04
CA ASN A 64 7.96 -4.51 6.79
C ASN A 64 6.71 -4.77 5.93
N LEU A 65 6.92 -5.37 4.76
CA LEU A 65 5.91 -5.77 3.80
C LEU A 65 5.72 -7.28 3.90
N GLU A 66 4.50 -7.70 4.25
CA GLU A 66 4.13 -9.10 4.40
C GLU A 66 2.85 -9.38 3.62
N TRP A 67 2.83 -10.51 2.93
CA TRP A 67 1.61 -11.00 2.31
C TRP A 67 1.56 -12.53 2.31
N THR A 68 0.35 -13.05 2.20
CA THR A 68 0.07 -14.47 2.05
C THR A 68 -0.99 -14.65 0.98
N THR A 69 -0.82 -15.65 0.13
CA THR A 69 -1.81 -16.00 -0.89
C THR A 69 -2.46 -17.32 -0.55
N ASP A 70 -3.79 -17.37 -0.63
CA ASP A 70 -4.54 -18.61 -0.51
C ASP A 70 -4.45 -19.40 -1.83
N GLY A 71 -3.44 -20.27 -1.95
CA GLY A 71 -3.20 -21.05 -3.18
C GLY A 71 -1.94 -21.91 -3.10
N THR A 72 -1.92 -23.06 -3.79
CA THR A 72 -0.85 -24.08 -3.65
C THR A 72 0.47 -23.70 -4.35
N LEU A 73 0.50 -22.71 -5.26
CA LEU A 73 1.66 -22.48 -6.15
C LEU A 73 1.92 -21.01 -6.55
N SER A 74 1.21 -20.05 -5.97
CA SER A 74 1.20 -18.66 -6.41
C SER A 74 2.37 -17.87 -5.82
N HIS A 75 3.58 -18.04 -6.39
CA HIS A 75 4.61 -17.01 -6.27
C HIS A 75 4.01 -15.67 -6.71
N THR A 76 3.95 -14.73 -5.78
CA THR A 76 3.31 -13.43 -5.98
C THR A 76 4.35 -12.36 -5.68
N THR A 77 4.58 -11.49 -6.66
CA THR A 77 5.43 -10.31 -6.51
C THR A 77 4.58 -9.17 -5.99
N ILE A 78 5.08 -8.45 -4.99
CA ILE A 78 4.52 -7.17 -4.59
C ILE A 78 5.29 -6.06 -5.30
N GLU A 79 4.57 -5.14 -5.92
CA GLU A 79 5.08 -3.89 -6.46
C GLU A 79 4.50 -2.75 -5.62
N VAL A 80 5.38 -1.87 -5.14
CA VAL A 80 4.99 -0.60 -4.53
C VAL A 80 5.08 0.46 -5.62
N ARG A 81 3.96 1.12 -5.89
CA ARG A 81 3.82 2.08 -6.99
C ARG A 81 3.46 3.45 -6.48
N ASP A 82 4.05 4.49 -7.06
CA ASP A 82 3.67 5.88 -6.81
C ASP A 82 2.22 6.09 -7.26
N ALA A 83 1.39 6.63 -6.36
CA ALA A 83 -0.04 6.78 -6.62
C ALA A 83 -0.35 7.84 -7.69
N ALA A 84 0.56 8.78 -7.98
CA ALA A 84 0.33 9.83 -8.96
C ALA A 84 0.86 9.47 -10.36
N SER A 85 1.96 8.74 -10.47
CA SER A 85 2.63 8.41 -11.74
C SER A 85 2.52 6.95 -12.19
N ASP A 86 2.06 6.04 -11.31
CA ASP A 86 2.09 4.58 -11.54
C ASP A 86 3.53 4.03 -11.73
N GLU A 87 4.55 4.78 -11.31
CA GLU A 87 5.94 4.33 -11.35
C GLU A 87 6.20 3.30 -10.24
N ILE A 88 6.86 2.19 -10.59
CA ILE A 88 7.33 1.22 -9.60
C ILE A 88 8.49 1.84 -8.81
N VAL A 89 8.28 2.08 -7.52
CA VAL A 89 9.31 2.63 -6.62
C VAL A 89 10.01 1.54 -5.81
N TYR A 90 9.38 0.38 -5.67
CA TYR A 90 9.96 -0.78 -5.01
C TYR A 90 9.25 -2.06 -5.45
N TYR A 91 9.93 -3.20 -5.44
CA TYR A 91 9.27 -4.50 -5.67
C TYR A 91 10.01 -5.63 -4.95
N ARG A 92 9.29 -6.72 -4.64
CA ARG A 92 9.85 -7.96 -4.10
C ARG A 92 9.01 -9.18 -4.43
N ASP A 93 9.67 -10.33 -4.50
CA ASP A 93 9.01 -11.64 -4.68
C ASP A 93 8.77 -12.40 -3.36
N THR A 94 9.24 -11.84 -2.24
CA THR A 94 9.10 -12.39 -0.88
C THR A 94 8.92 -11.29 0.15
N ASN A 95 8.31 -11.63 1.30
CA ASN A 95 8.22 -10.74 2.46
C ASN A 95 9.56 -10.09 2.77
N GLY A 96 9.52 -8.85 3.24
CA GLY A 96 10.75 -8.17 3.62
C GLY A 96 10.59 -6.69 3.89
N GLN A 97 11.73 -6.08 4.17
CA GLN A 97 11.80 -4.69 4.57
C GLN A 97 12.13 -3.77 3.40
N TRP A 98 11.53 -2.60 3.44
CA TRP A 98 11.74 -1.51 2.51
C TRP A 98 11.96 -0.20 3.28
N THR A 99 12.89 0.63 2.79
CA THR A 99 13.13 1.97 3.32
C THR A 99 13.04 2.96 2.15
N PRO A 100 12.00 3.80 2.06
CA PRO A 100 11.81 4.73 0.94
C PRO A 100 12.87 5.82 0.93
N GLU A 101 13.30 6.21 -0.28
CA GLU A 101 14.27 7.30 -0.49
C GLU A 101 13.65 8.69 -0.39
N LYS A 102 12.32 8.78 -0.58
CA LYS A 102 11.51 10.00 -0.49
C LYS A 102 10.18 9.70 0.22
N SER A 103 9.49 10.75 0.66
CA SER A 103 8.14 10.63 1.19
C SER A 103 7.16 10.76 0.03
N GLU A 104 6.23 9.81 -0.09
CA GLU A 104 5.31 9.73 -1.24
C GLU A 104 4.05 8.95 -0.85
N LEU A 105 3.00 9.11 -1.66
CA LEU A 105 1.77 8.34 -1.54
C LEU A 105 1.89 7.15 -2.48
N VAL A 106 1.77 5.94 -1.95
CA VAL A 106 1.97 4.70 -2.71
C VAL A 106 0.80 3.76 -2.54
N TYR A 107 0.69 2.79 -3.44
CA TYR A 107 -0.17 1.62 -3.27
C TYR A 107 0.63 0.34 -3.57
N LEU A 108 0.09 -0.79 -3.12
CA LEU A 108 0.59 -2.11 -3.45
C LEU A 108 -0.20 -2.70 -4.62
N ASP A 109 0.53 -3.28 -5.54
CA ASP A 109 0.03 -4.06 -6.65
C ASP A 109 0.65 -5.46 -6.57
N PHE A 110 -0.19 -6.49 -6.66
CA PHE A 110 0.24 -7.87 -6.54
C PHE A 110 0.24 -8.52 -7.91
N LYS A 111 1.40 -9.01 -8.36
CA LYS A 111 1.57 -9.66 -9.65
C LYS A 111 1.67 -11.18 -9.48
N PRO A 112 0.71 -11.96 -10.00
CA PRO A 112 0.84 -13.41 -10.01
C PRO A 112 1.93 -13.82 -10.99
N LYS A 113 2.74 -14.82 -10.65
CA LYS A 113 3.74 -15.39 -11.57
C LYS A 113 3.11 -16.06 -12.80
N VAL A 114 1.88 -16.56 -12.67
CA VAL A 114 1.11 -17.14 -13.79
C VAL A 114 -0.19 -16.37 -13.94
N TRP A 115 -0.30 -15.66 -15.06
CA TRP A 115 -1.47 -14.86 -15.41
C TRP A 115 -2.75 -15.71 -15.52
N MET A 116 -3.90 -15.17 -15.10
CA MET A 116 -5.23 -15.82 -15.16
C MET A 116 -5.34 -17.18 -14.43
N THR A 117 -4.38 -17.52 -13.57
CA THR A 117 -4.37 -18.80 -12.85
C THR A 117 -4.39 -18.52 -11.35
N GLY A 118 -5.45 -18.94 -10.67
CA GLY A 118 -5.63 -18.71 -9.24
C GLY A 118 -6.67 -17.62 -9.00
N ASN A 119 -7.85 -18.01 -8.53
CA ASN A 119 -8.88 -17.09 -8.09
C ASN A 119 -8.61 -16.75 -6.62
N ASP A 120 -7.37 -16.34 -6.37
CA ASP A 120 -6.73 -16.45 -5.08
C ASP A 120 -6.82 -15.10 -4.37
N THR A 121 -6.96 -15.15 -3.05
CA THR A 121 -6.97 -13.96 -2.19
C THR A 121 -5.55 -13.68 -1.74
N VAL A 122 -5.13 -12.40 -1.76
CA VAL A 122 -3.92 -11.95 -1.07
C VAL A 122 -4.32 -11.19 0.18
N SER A 123 -3.92 -11.68 1.34
CA SER A 123 -3.97 -10.90 2.59
C SER A 123 -2.60 -10.26 2.79
N TYR A 124 -2.58 -8.95 3.05
CA TYR A 124 -1.34 -8.18 3.17
C TYR A 124 -1.30 -7.29 4.40
N SER A 125 -0.09 -6.99 4.85
CA SER A 125 0.20 -6.09 5.98
C SER A 125 1.48 -5.31 5.72
N VAL A 126 1.39 -4.00 5.95
CA VAL A 126 2.49 -3.04 5.92
C VAL A 126 2.63 -2.44 7.31
N LYS A 127 3.77 -2.66 7.95
CA LYS A 127 4.05 -2.17 9.31
C LYS A 127 5.36 -1.43 9.35
N THR A 128 5.53 -0.44 10.23
CA THR A 128 6.88 0.07 10.51
C THR A 128 7.74 -1.02 11.14
N CYS A 129 9.05 -1.00 10.88
CA CYS A 129 9.98 -1.91 11.56
C CYS A 129 10.07 -1.61 13.07
N GLU A 130 10.62 -2.55 13.84
CA GLU A 130 10.86 -2.44 15.29
C GLU A 130 11.99 -1.47 15.67
#